data_AF-A0A8X6X0Y0-F1
#
_entry.id   AF-A0A8X6X0Y0-F1
#
_cell.length_a   1.000
_cell.length_b   1.000
_cell.length_c   1.000
_cell.angle_alpha   90.00
_cell.angle_beta   90.00
_cell.angle_gamma   90.00
#
_symmetry.space_group_name_H-M   'P 1'
#
loop_
_entity.id
_entity.type
_entity.pdbx_description
1 polymer ?
#
loop_
_entity_poly.entity_id
_entity_poly.type
_entity_poly.pdbx_seq_one_letter_code
_entity_poly.pdbx_strand_id
1 'polypeptide(L)' 'MNSRRETSENEQALVIKWSKDGKSLREIASLIGKSHGCIQKILQKYSRTGRVVNIPGRGRKEILSATAKRKIIIR' A
#
# COMPACT_ATOMS: atom_id res chain seq x y z
N MET A 1 -0.65 -20.63 -7.52
CA MET A 1 -0.25 -19.54 -6.61
C MET A 1 -1.15 -18.34 -6.88
N ASN A 2 -2.10 -18.01 -5.99
CA ASN A 2 -2.86 -16.77 -6.12
C ASN A 2 -1.92 -15.60 -5.80
N SER A 3 -1.37 -14.94 -6.81
CA SER A 3 -0.73 -13.64 -6.60
C SER A 3 -1.80 -12.73 -6.04
N ARG A 4 -1.59 -12.23 -4.81
CA ARG A 4 -2.47 -11.20 -4.24
C ARG A 4 -2.28 -9.96 -5.12
N ARG A 5 -3.14 -9.79 -6.12
CA ARG A 5 -3.10 -8.62 -7.01
C ARG A 5 -3.30 -7.38 -6.15
N GLU A 6 -2.30 -6.50 -6.17
CA GLU A 6 -2.41 -5.22 -5.50
C GLU A 6 -3.61 -4.45 -6.05
N THR A 7 -4.29 -3.72 -5.18
CA THR A 7 -5.36 -2.80 -5.60
C THR A 7 -4.75 -1.66 -6.39
N SER A 8 -5.30 -1.39 -7.57
CA SER A 8 -4.81 -0.29 -8.41
C SER A 8 -4.97 1.05 -7.69
N GLU A 9 -4.17 2.03 -8.07
CA GLU A 9 -4.28 3.39 -7.50
C GLU A 9 -5.67 4.00 -7.74
N ASN A 10 -6.27 3.69 -8.90
CA ASN A 10 -7.62 4.11 -9.25
C ASN A 10 -8.68 3.50 -8.31
N GLU A 11 -8.57 2.19 -8.03
CA GLU A 11 -9.46 1.53 -7.07
C GLU A 11 -9.33 2.17 -5.67
N GLN A 12 -8.09 2.43 -5.22
CA GLN A 12 -7.84 3.05 -3.91
C GLN A 12 -8.40 4.49 -3.85
N ALA A 13 -8.29 5.27 -4.93
CA ALA A 13 -8.87 6.61 -5.01
C ALA A 13 -10.41 6.58 -4.93
N LEU A 14 -11.05 5.62 -5.61
CA LEU A 14 -12.50 5.42 -5.57
C LEU A 14 -12.99 5.05 -4.17
N VAL A 15 -12.27 4.17 -3.46
CA VAL A 15 -12.57 3.82 -2.05
C VAL A 15 -12.61 5.07 -1.18
N ILE A 16 -11.60 5.93 -1.30
CA ILE A 16 -11.49 7.13 -0.47
C ILE A 16 -12.60 8.13 -0.81
N LYS A 17 -12.88 8.33 -2.10
CA LYS A 17 -13.97 9.19 -2.56
C LYS A 17 -15.31 8.74 -1.99
N TRP A 18 -15.68 7.47 -2.19
CA TRP A 18 -16.95 6.93 -1.70
C TRP A 18 -17.06 6.89 -0.18
N SER A 19 -15.94 6.72 0.53
CA SER A 19 -15.93 6.84 1.99
C SER A 19 -16.18 8.28 2.46
N LYS A 20 -15.70 9.29 1.73
CA LYS A 20 -15.99 10.70 2.00
C LYS A 20 -17.44 11.06 1.66
N ASP A 21 -18.00 10.42 0.63
CA ASP A 21 -19.40 10.54 0.24
C ASP A 21 -20.36 9.83 1.24
N GLY A 22 -19.83 9.18 2.29
CA GLY A 22 -20.61 8.55 3.36
C GLY A 22 -21.06 7.12 3.09
N LYS A 23 -20.58 6.46 2.03
CA LYS A 23 -20.91 5.05 1.78
C LYS A 23 -20.30 4.12 2.83
N SER A 24 -21.02 3.06 3.15
CA SER A 24 -20.54 2.03 4.07
C SER A 24 -19.42 1.18 3.44
N LEU A 25 -18.58 0.58 4.29
CA LEU A 25 -17.51 -0.31 3.85
C LEU A 25 -18.03 -1.51 3.05
N ARG A 26 -19.23 -2.02 3.38
CA ARG A 26 -19.86 -3.14 2.68
C ARG A 26 -20.31 -2.75 1.27
N GLU A 27 -20.92 -1.57 1.11
CA GLU A 27 -21.31 -1.07 -0.21
C GLU A 27 -20.10 -0.83 -1.10
N ILE A 28 -19.05 -0.21 -0.56
CA ILE A 28 -17.79 0.01 -1.28
C ILE A 28 -17.16 -1.32 -1.70
N ALA A 29 -17.15 -2.30 -0.80
CA ALA A 29 -16.65 -3.65 -1.07
C ALA A 29 -17.40 -4.31 -2.24
N SER A 30 -18.74 -4.22 -2.25
CA SER A 30 -19.58 -4.74 -3.33
C SER A 30 -19.35 -4.02 -4.66
N LEU A 31 -19.17 -2.70 -4.65
CA LEU A 31 -18.93 -1.91 -5.87
C LEU A 31 -17.60 -2.23 -6.56
N ILE A 32 -16.54 -2.51 -5.79
CA ILE A 32 -15.19 -2.80 -6.32
C ILE A 32 -14.98 -4.31 -6.50
N GLY A 33 -15.83 -5.15 -5.91
CA GLY A 33 -15.64 -6.60 -5.90
C GLY A 33 -14.45 -7.02 -5.03
N LYS A 34 -14.23 -6.36 -3.90
CA LYS A 34 -13.14 -6.67 -2.95
C LYS A 34 -13.70 -7.02 -1.58
N SER A 35 -12.90 -7.71 -0.77
CA SER A 35 -13.28 -8.02 0.61
C SER A 35 -13.41 -6.74 1.47
N HIS A 36 -14.33 -6.76 2.44
CA HIS A 36 -14.48 -5.71 3.45
C HIS A 36 -13.16 -5.34 4.14
N GLY A 37 -12.37 -6.35 4.53
CA GLY A 37 -11.07 -6.15 5.18
C GLY A 37 -10.04 -5.45 4.29
N CYS A 38 -10.13 -5.61 2.96
CA CYS A 38 -9.28 -4.89 2.02
C CYS A 38 -9.62 -3.39 2.02
N ILE A 39 -10.91 -3.04 1.94
CA ILE A 39 -11.38 -1.66 2.00
C ILE A 39 -10.99 -0.99 3.32
N GLN A 40 -11.19 -1.70 4.43
CA GLN A 40 -10.82 -1.20 5.76
C GLN A 40 -9.32 -0.90 5.86
N LYS A 41 -8.46 -1.77 5.34
CA LYS A 41 -7.01 -1.55 5.32
C LYS A 41 -6.60 -0.36 4.45
N ILE A 42 -7.26 -0.14 3.32
CA ILE A 42 -7.01 1.02 2.45
C ILE A 42 -7.33 2.31 3.21
N LEU A 43 -8.49 2.38 3.87
CA LEU A 43 -8.89 3.57 4.62
C LEU A 43 -8.00 3.82 5.85
N GLN A 44 -7.62 2.77 6.60
CA GLN A 44 -6.68 2.89 7.71
C GLN A 44 -5.30 3.40 7.24
N LYS A 45 -4.80 2.85 6.12
CA LYS A 45 -3.55 3.31 5.50
C LYS A 45 -3.65 4.78 5.09
N TYR A 46 -4.75 5.17 4.46
CA TYR A 46 -4.99 6.55 4.05
C TYR A 46 -5.09 7.50 5.26
N SER A 47 -5.81 7.11 6.32
CA SER A 47 -5.89 7.89 7.56
C SER A 47 -4.52 8.13 8.21
N ARG A 48 -3.63 7.13 8.17
CA ARG A 48 -2.28 7.23 8.76
C ARG A 48 -1.29 8.02 7.92
N THR A 49 -1.40 7.97 6.59
CA THR A 49 -0.35 8.45 5.67
C THR A 49 -0.78 9.58 4.74
N GLY A 50 -2.09 9.78 4.57
CA GLY A 50 -2.66 10.67 3.57
C GLY A 50 -2.42 10.22 2.11
N ARG A 51 -1.86 9.03 1.89
CA ARG A 51 -1.45 8.55 0.57
C ARG A 51 -2.34 7.43 0.04
N VAL A 52 -2.67 7.55 -1.25
CA VAL A 52 -3.40 6.52 -2.02
C VAL A 52 -2.43 5.45 -2.54
N VAL A 53 -1.18 5.81 -2.83
CA VAL A 53 -0.21 4.92 -3.47
C VAL A 53 0.37 3.88 -2.47
N ASN A 54 0.71 2.69 -2.96
CA ASN A 54 1.42 1.68 -2.15
C ASN A 54 2.83 2.16 -1.84
N ILE A 55 3.21 2.05 -0.56
CA ILE A 55 4.56 2.42 -0.13
C ILE A 55 5.45 1.22 -0.44
N PRO A 56 6.50 1.37 -1.26
CA PRO A 56 7.41 0.27 -1.52
C PRO A 56 8.02 -0.19 -0.20
N GLY A 57 8.18 -1.51 -0.04
CA GLY A 57 8.91 -2.07 1.08
C GLY A 57 10.35 -1.55 1.08
N ARG A 58 10.97 -1.41 2.26
CA ARG A 58 12.38 -0.99 2.36
C ARG A 58 13.38 -1.99 1.74
N GLY A 59 12.90 -3.15 1.30
CA GLY A 59 13.74 -4.23 0.81
C GLY A 59 14.55 -4.90 1.93
N ARG A 60 15.35 -5.89 1.53
CA ARG A 60 16.32 -6.53 2.42
C ARG A 60 17.52 -5.60 2.57
N LYS A 61 18.02 -5.42 3.81
CA LYS A 61 19.26 -4.69 4.06
C LYS A 61 20.43 -5.39 3.36
N GLU A 62 21.32 -4.61 2.78
CA GLU A 62 22.56 -5.11 2.21
C GLU A 62 23.46 -5.72 3.30
N ILE A 63 24.23 -6.75 2.93
CA ILE A 63 25.15 -7.42 3.84
C ILE A 63 26.29 -6.48 4.26
N LEU A 64 26.81 -5.70 3.31
CA LEU A 64 27.89 -4.75 3.56
C LEU A 64 27.34 -3.35 3.82
N SER A 65 27.84 -2.71 4.87
CA SER A 65 27.57 -1.29 5.11
C SER A 65 28.28 -0.41 4.07
N ALA A 66 27.77 0.81 3.87
CA ALA A 66 28.41 1.79 2.99
C ALA A 66 29.88 2.04 3.37
N THR A 67 30.20 2.03 4.66
CA THR A 67 31.57 2.16 5.17
C THR A 67 32.44 0.98 4.78
N ALA A 68 31.92 -0.25 4.88
CA ALA A 68 32.64 -1.44 4.46
C ALA A 68 32.93 -1.43 2.95
N LYS A 69 31.95 -1.03 2.13
CA LYS A 69 32.13 -0.85 0.69
C LYS A 69 33.23 0.16 0.35
N ARG A 70 33.26 1.32 1.04
CA ARG A 70 34.31 2.34 0.85
C ARG A 70 35.72 1.81 1.17
N LYS A 71 35.87 1.01 2.22
CA LYS A 71 37.16 0.40 2.60
C LYS A 71 37.68 -0.61 1.57
N ILE A 72 36.81 -1.26 0.82
CA ILE A 72 37.20 -2.20 -0.24
C ILE A 72 37.76 -1.45 -1.46
N ILE A 73 37.20 -0.29 -1.80
CA ILE A 73 37.58 0.50 -2.99
C ILE A 73 38.91 1.26 -2.80
N ILE A 74 39.23 1.65 -1.56
CA ILE A 74 40.43 2.43 -1.22
C ILE A 74 41.68 1.52 -1.06
N ARG A 75 41.51 0.20 -1.16
CA ARG A 75 42.60 -0.79 -1.07
C ARG A 75 43.11 -1.17 -2.45
#